data_AF-L1JV01-F1
#
_entry.id   AF-L1JV01-F1
#
_cell.length_a   1.000
_cell.length_b   1.000
_cell.length_c   1.000
_cell.angle_alpha   90.00
_cell.angle_beta   90.00
_cell.angle_gamma   90.00
#
_symmetry.space_group_name_H-M   'P 1'
#
loop_
_entity.id
_entity.type
_entity.pdbx_description
1 polymer ?
#
loop_
_entity_poly.entity_id
_entity_poly.type
_entity_poly.pdbx_seq_one_letter_code
_entity_poly.pdbx_strand_id
1 'polypeptide(L)'
;MVICERGLLKKGFGICHGVAGNGLSLLCSHRTFKHEEVTAKRFALFARQPNCEGAEALKQQLLQTPDRPCSLFEGFAGLAMFLLTLLEEETGADMKRLTGAACPWHM
;
A
#
# COMPACT_ATOMS: atom_id res chain seq x y z
N MET A 1 11.79 -1.76 -11.01
CA MET A 1 11.36 -0.48 -10.41
C MET A 1 11.99 -0.35 -9.02
N VAL A 2 12.60 0.79 -8.67
CA VAL A 2 13.42 0.94 -7.43
C VAL A 2 12.62 0.68 -6.14
N ILE A 3 11.34 1.05 -6.13
CA ILE A 3 10.46 0.87 -4.97
C ILE A 3 10.30 -0.61 -4.62
N CYS A 4 10.31 -1.53 -5.59
CA CYS A 4 10.13 -2.97 -5.31
C CYS A 4 11.28 -3.54 -4.47
N GLU A 5 12.50 -3.05 -4.69
CA GLU A 5 13.70 -3.53 -4.00
C GLU A 5 13.97 -2.80 -2.68
N ARG A 6 13.58 -1.52 -2.59
CA ARG A 6 14.03 -0.62 -1.51
C ARG A 6 12.90 0.13 -0.80
N GLY A 7 11.64 -0.13 -1.16
CA GLY A 7 10.49 0.64 -0.70
C GLY A 7 9.92 0.26 0.67
N LEU A 8 10.38 -0.82 1.29
CA LEU A 8 10.02 -1.15 2.67
C LEU A 8 10.82 -0.28 3.65
N LEU A 9 10.29 0.90 3.94
CA LEU A 9 10.97 1.92 4.74
C LEU A 9 10.82 1.64 6.24
N LYS A 10 11.91 1.88 6.99
CA LYS A 10 11.93 1.84 8.46
C LYS A 10 11.40 3.12 9.13
N LYS A 11 10.93 4.09 8.32
CA LYS A 11 10.56 5.45 8.74
C LYS A 11 9.08 5.60 9.13
N GLY A 12 8.25 4.60 8.86
CA GLY A 12 6.84 4.61 9.25
C GLY A 12 5.93 4.08 8.16
N PHE A 13 4.63 4.06 8.47
CA PHE A 13 3.60 3.52 7.59
C PHE A 13 2.90 4.58 6.72
N GLY A 14 3.13 5.88 6.95
CA GLY A 14 2.44 6.97 6.26
C GLY A 14 2.73 7.10 4.75
N ILE A 15 2.08 8.08 4.13
CA ILE A 15 2.16 8.35 2.69
C ILE A 15 3.41 9.16 2.30
N CYS A 16 3.81 10.15 3.11
CA CYS A 16 4.83 11.12 2.72
C CYS A 16 6.21 10.48 2.50
N HIS A 17 6.56 9.50 3.32
CA HIS A 17 7.85 8.81 3.26
C HIS A 17 7.80 7.48 4.01
N GLY A 18 6.72 6.72 3.81
CA GLY A 18 6.49 5.45 4.46
C GLY A 18 6.04 4.36 3.49
N VAL A 19 5.73 3.20 4.05
CA VAL A 19 5.34 2.01 3.29
C VAL A 19 4.08 2.26 2.45
N ALA A 20 3.09 3.00 2.96
CA ALA A 20 1.84 3.27 2.24
C ALA A 20 2.05 4.09 0.97
N GLY A 21 2.88 5.14 1.01
CA GLY A 21 3.14 5.98 -0.17
C GLY A 21 3.82 5.21 -1.29
N ASN A 22 4.78 4.35 -0.93
CA ASN A 22 5.43 3.45 -1.86
C ASN A 22 4.47 2.40 -2.43
N GLY A 23 3.61 1.83 -1.59
CA GLY A 23 2.55 0.90 -2.00
C GLY A 23 1.56 1.53 -2.99
N LEU A 24 1.11 2.77 -2.73
CA LEU A 24 0.25 3.52 -3.64
C LEU A 24 0.91 3.79 -5.00
N SER A 25 2.21 4.06 -5.02
CA SER A 25 2.96 4.24 -6.27
C SER A 25 2.98 2.96 -7.11
N LEU A 26 3.12 1.79 -6.47
CA LEU A 26 3.02 0.49 -7.12
C LEU A 26 1.60 0.22 -7.64
N LEU A 27 0.56 0.61 -6.90
CA LEU A 27 -0.83 0.51 -7.38
C LEU A 27 -1.10 1.41 -8.58
N CYS A 28 -0.60 2.65 -8.60
CA CYS A 28 -0.70 3.51 -9.78
C CYS A 28 0.01 2.91 -11.00
N SER A 29 1.18 2.31 -10.80
CA SER A 29 1.87 1.56 -11.85
C SER A 29 1.03 0.39 -12.36
N HIS A 30 0.41 -0.36 -11.46
CA HIS A 30 -0.49 -1.46 -11.82
C HIS A 30 -1.71 -0.99 -12.62
N ARG A 31 -2.37 0.09 -12.19
CA ARG A 31 -3.53 0.65 -12.91
C ARG A 31 -3.21 0.94 -14.37
N THR A 32 -2.06 1.56 -14.60
CA THR A 32 -1.63 2.06 -15.91
C THR A 32 -1.01 0.97 -16.78
N PHE A 33 -0.09 0.20 -16.22
CA PHE A 33 0.76 -0.72 -16.98
C PHE A 33 0.52 -2.20 -16.66
N LYS A 34 -0.38 -2.52 -15.72
CA LYS A 34 -0.67 -3.90 -15.26
C LYS A 34 0.53 -4.63 -14.66
N HIS A 35 1.50 -3.88 -14.13
CA HIS A 35 2.69 -4.41 -13.44
C HIS A 35 2.62 -4.20 -11.93
N GLU A 36 3.43 -4.95 -11.17
CA GLU A 36 3.71 -4.72 -9.73
C GLU A 36 2.55 -4.89 -8.73
N GLU A 37 1.40 -5.40 -9.13
CA GLU A 37 0.26 -5.68 -8.25
C GLU A 37 0.66 -6.56 -7.05
N VAL A 38 1.40 -7.63 -7.34
CA VAL A 38 1.91 -8.58 -6.34
C VAL A 38 2.82 -7.87 -5.34
N THR A 39 3.66 -6.94 -5.82
CA THR A 39 4.55 -6.16 -4.97
C THR A 39 3.76 -5.21 -4.08
N ALA A 40 2.74 -4.52 -4.62
CA ALA A 40 1.86 -3.68 -3.82
C ALA A 40 1.15 -4.49 -2.71
N LYS A 41 0.65 -5.68 -3.02
CA LYS A 41 0.06 -6.61 -2.03
C LYS A 41 1.06 -7.02 -0.94
N ARG A 42 2.32 -7.23 -1.29
CA ARG A 42 3.39 -7.52 -0.31
C ARG A 42 3.62 -6.34 0.65
N PHE A 43 3.52 -5.10 0.16
CA PHE A 43 3.63 -3.92 1.02
C PHE A 43 2.47 -3.82 2.01
N ALA A 44 1.25 -4.13 1.56
CA ALA A 44 0.07 -4.20 2.44
C ALA A 44 0.20 -5.30 3.49
N LEU A 45 0.68 -6.49 3.09
CA LEU A 45 0.94 -7.59 4.01
C LEU A 45 1.97 -7.21 5.07
N PHE A 46 3.09 -6.63 4.66
CA PHE A 46 4.14 -6.15 5.57
C PHE A 46 3.58 -5.13 6.58
N ALA A 47 2.75 -4.18 6.12
CA ALA A 47 2.17 -3.18 6.99
C ALA A 47 1.14 -3.75 7.99
N ARG A 48 0.43 -4.82 7.62
CA ARG A 48 -0.54 -5.49 8.48
C ARG A 48 0.11 -6.45 9.48
N GLN A 49 1.02 -7.29 8.99
CA GLN A 49 1.64 -8.38 9.73
C GLN A 49 3.08 -8.59 9.24
N PRO A 50 4.06 -7.89 9.82
CA PRO A 50 5.45 -8.25 9.60
C PRO A 50 5.68 -9.62 10.26
N ASN A 51 6.07 -10.62 9.47
CA ASN A 51 6.16 -12.02 9.87
C ASN A 51 7.60 -12.55 9.85
N CYS A 52 8.56 -11.70 10.24
CA CYS A 52 9.98 -12.02 10.33
C CYS A 52 10.51 -11.90 11.76
N GLU A 53 11.64 -12.54 12.07
CA GLU A 53 12.35 -12.29 13.33
C GLU A 53 12.68 -10.79 13.46
N GLY A 54 12.38 -10.18 14.61
CA GLY A 54 12.50 -8.73 14.82
C GLY A 54 11.33 -7.90 14.29
N ALA A 55 10.29 -8.52 13.71
CA ALA A 55 9.10 -7.82 13.22
C ALA A 55 8.38 -7.00 14.29
N GLU A 56 8.26 -7.52 15.51
CA GLU A 56 7.56 -6.81 16.59
C GLU A 56 8.32 -5.56 17.02
N ALA A 57 9.64 -5.66 17.17
CA ALA A 57 10.50 -4.51 17.45
C ALA A 57 10.46 -3.47 16.32
N LEU A 58 10.49 -3.94 15.07
CA LEU A 58 10.36 -3.06 13.90
C LEU A 58 8.98 -2.39 13.85
N LYS A 59 7.91 -3.12 14.13
CA LYS A 59 6.55 -2.56 14.21
C LYS A 59 6.47 -1.51 15.30
N GLN A 60 6.99 -1.80 16.50
CA GLN A 60 7.00 -0.86 17.61
C GLN A 60 7.81 0.40 17.29
N GLN A 61 8.94 0.26 16.59
CA GLN A 61 9.70 1.40 16.07
C GLN A 61 8.90 2.21 15.05
N LEU A 62 8.28 1.55 14.07
CA LEU A 62 7.47 2.19 13.02
C LEU A 62 6.25 2.93 13.60
N LEU A 63 5.72 2.48 14.73
CA LEU A 63 4.64 3.13 15.47
C LEU A 63 5.09 4.38 16.24
N GLN A 64 6.35 4.41 16.68
CA GLN A 64 6.92 5.52 17.43
C GLN A 64 7.60 6.58 16.55
N THR A 65 7.80 6.29 15.26
CA THR A 65 8.51 7.19 14.34
C THR A 65 7.70 8.44 13.92
N PRO A 66 6.37 8.39 13.70
CA PRO A 66 5.62 9.56 13.24
C PRO A 66 5.43 10.61 14.34
N ASP A 67 5.65 11.90 14.02
CA ASP A 67 5.33 13.01 14.91
C ASP A 67 3.81 13.10 15.15
N ARG A 68 3.01 12.76 14.13
CA ARG A 68 1.55 12.69 14.20
C ARG A 68 1.03 11.29 13.80
N PRO A 69 0.95 10.33 14.74
CA PRO A 69 0.64 8.92 14.46
C PRO A 69 -0.70 8.65 13.78
N CYS A 70 -1.70 9.53 13.93
CA CYS A 70 -3.01 9.36 13.31
C CYS A 70 -3.19 10.20 12.02
N SER A 71 -2.18 10.95 11.59
CA SER A 71 -2.29 11.82 10.42
C SER A 71 -2.26 11.06 9.09
N LEU A 72 -2.76 11.71 8.04
CA LEU A 72 -2.76 11.15 6.68
C LEU A 72 -1.35 10.95 6.12
N PHE A 73 -0.46 11.92 6.34
CA PHE A 73 0.84 11.93 5.67
C PHE A 73 1.90 11.10 6.38
N GLU A 74 1.86 11.01 7.71
CA GLU A 74 2.90 10.33 8.49
C GLU A 74 2.38 9.06 9.19
N GLY A 75 1.08 9.01 9.44
CA GLY A 75 0.47 8.07 10.36
C GLY A 75 -0.48 7.04 9.72
N PHE A 76 -1.31 6.46 10.58
CA PHE A 76 -2.22 5.37 10.25
C PHE A 76 -3.30 5.73 9.24
N ALA A 77 -3.75 6.99 9.18
CA ALA A 77 -4.74 7.38 8.18
C ALA A 77 -4.18 7.18 6.75
N GLY A 78 -2.88 7.43 6.55
CA GLY A 78 -2.20 7.13 5.29
C GLY A 78 -2.15 5.64 4.97
N LEU A 79 -1.86 4.80 5.98
CA LEU A 79 -1.89 3.35 5.82
C LEU A 79 -3.31 2.84 5.50
N ALA A 80 -4.31 3.33 6.22
CA ALA A 80 -5.70 2.97 5.97
C ALA A 80 -6.13 3.32 4.54
N MET A 81 -5.77 4.51 4.06
CA MET A 81 -6.02 4.92 2.67
C MET A 81 -5.39 3.97 1.65
N PHE A 82 -4.13 3.57 1.86
CA PHE A 82 -3.47 2.60 0.98
C PHE A 82 -4.19 1.24 0.98
N LEU A 83 -4.53 0.71 2.17
CA LEU A 83 -5.23 -0.57 2.29
C LEU A 83 -6.62 -0.55 1.65
N LEU A 84 -7.37 0.53 1.85
CA LEU A 84 -8.69 0.72 1.22
C LEU A 84 -8.57 0.80 -0.30
N THR A 85 -7.60 1.57 -0.80
CA THR A 85 -7.35 1.68 -2.25
C THR A 85 -7.01 0.31 -2.86
N LEU A 86 -6.21 -0.50 -2.17
CA LEU A 86 -5.91 -1.86 -2.61
C LEU A 86 -7.17 -2.74 -2.63
N LEU A 87 -8.00 -2.68 -1.59
CA LEU A 87 -9.25 -3.45 -1.52
C LEU A 87 -10.23 -3.06 -2.64
N GLU A 88 -10.33 -1.78 -2.97
CA GLU A 88 -11.15 -1.28 -4.08
C GLU A 88 -10.65 -1.77 -5.44
N GLU A 89 -9.34 -1.88 -5.64
CA GLU A 89 -8.79 -2.48 -6.87
C GLU A 89 -9.15 -3.95 -6.99
N GLU A 90 -9.05 -4.73 -5.91
CA GLU A 90 -9.44 -6.15 -5.92
C GLU A 90 -10.93 -6.32 -6.21
N THR A 91 -11.78 -5.60 -5.49
CA THR A 91 -13.24 -5.70 -5.68
C THR A 91 -13.67 -5.19 -7.05
N GLY A 92 -13.05 -4.12 -7.55
CA GLY A 92 -13.29 -3.62 -8.90
C GLY A 92 -12.82 -4.60 -9.99
N ALA A 93 -11.69 -5.29 -9.78
CA ALA A 93 -11.19 -6.32 -10.69
C ALA A 93 -12.11 -7.55 -10.71
N ASP A 94 -12.56 -8.02 -9.54
CA ASP A 94 -13.52 -9.11 -9.42
C ASP A 94 -14.86 -8.76 -10.06
N MET A 95 -15.36 -7.54 -9.84
CA MET A 95 -16.59 -7.05 -10.47
C MET A 95 -16.45 -6.99 -12.00
N LYS A 96 -15.33 -6.50 -12.54
CA LYS A 96 -15.07 -6.48 -14.00
C LYS A 96 -14.97 -7.90 -14.58
N ARG A 97 -14.38 -8.85 -13.85
CA ARG A 97 -14.29 -10.25 -14.26
C ARG A 97 -15.67 -10.93 -14.28
N LEU A 98 -16.52 -10.64 -13.30
CA LEU A 98 -17.88 -11.19 -13.20
C LEU A 98 -18.85 -10.59 -14.22
N THR A 99 -18.72 -9.29 -14.51
CA THR A 99 -19.65 -8.56 -15.38
C THR A 99 -19.22 -8.53 -16.85
N GLY A 100 -17.97 -8.92 -17.18
CA GLY A 100 -17.42 -8.84 -18.54
C GLY A 100 -17.35 -7.42 -19.12
N ALA A 101 -17.68 -6.40 -18.31
CA ALA A 101 -17.89 -5.04 -18.79
C ALA A 101 -16.56 -4.28 -18.84
N ALA A 102 -16.20 -3.80 -20.04
CA ALA A 102 -15.30 -2.68 -20.19
C ALA A 102 -15.90 -1.46 -19.46
N CYS A 103 -15.06 -0.75 -18.72
CA CYS A 103 -15.46 0.34 -17.82
C CYS A 103 -16.23 1.45 -18.59
N PRO A 104 -17.36 1.99 -18.08
CA PRO A 104 -18.16 3.00 -18.78
C PRO A 104 -17.56 4.42 -18.78
N TRP A 105 -16.43 4.64 -18.08
CA TRP A 105 -15.90 5.98 -17.79
C TRP A 105 -14.64 6.34 -18.58
N HIS A 106 -14.52 5.85 -19.80
CA HIS A 106 -13.63 6.47 -20.79
C HIS A 106 -14.46 7.45 -21.64
N MET A 107 -14.37 8.73 -21.29
CA MET A 107 -14.57 9.87 -22.19
C MET A 107 -13.27 10.65 -22.27
#